data_AF-A0A1X1WU05-F1
#
_entry.id   AF-A0A1X1WU05-F1
#
_cell.length_a   1.000
_cell.length_b   1.000
_cell.length_c   1.000
_cell.angle_alpha   90.00
_cell.angle_beta   90.00
_cell.angle_gamma   90.00
#
_symmetry.space_group_name_H-M   'P 1'
#
loop_
_entity.id
_entity.type
_entity.pdbx_description
1 polymer ?
#
loop_
_entity_poly.entity_id
_entity_poly.type
_entity_poly.pdbx_seq_one_letter_code
_entity_poly.pdbx_strand_id
1 'polypeptide(L)'
;MRTLIEFDDAPVFAVPTADGTREGVLLDGPQGWGEFSPPAGADDVLAARWLTAAMEPSTVGWPDAVRGRVPVADAATRAVVIVRDVDDAVAQVRRVESVSEIVELVCRNPADVRSVRKRVDVPIAVDLTVLAADPECADVAVLRCGELGGVRRALRRFEKLGLPAMVNFTGTTSIGVAADIALAAALPDLPFACGPVPGWLGESDIVSATRSLVPADGFLPAAPMPAAPSPERLERFRVTDPARVDHWRTILNRAAALI
;
A
#
# COMPACT_ATOMS: atom_id res chain seq x y z
N MET A 1 18.12 -14.69 -3.56
CA MET A 1 17.41 -13.65 -2.79
C MET A 1 17.33 -13.98 -1.29
N ARG A 2 17.03 -15.24 -0.89
CA ARG A 2 17.10 -15.70 0.52
C ARG A 2 18.45 -15.48 1.23
N THR A 3 19.55 -15.35 0.50
CA THR A 3 20.91 -15.21 1.06
C THR A 3 21.28 -13.78 1.52
N LEU A 4 20.38 -12.79 1.41
CA LEU A 4 20.69 -11.39 1.69
C LEU A 4 19.87 -10.76 2.83
N ILE A 5 18.85 -11.45 3.35
CA ILE A 5 18.01 -10.95 4.45
C ILE A 5 17.89 -12.05 5.49
N GLU A 6 18.29 -11.75 6.72
CA GLU A 6 18.12 -12.62 7.88
C GLU A 6 16.71 -12.45 8.44
N PHE A 7 15.89 -13.51 8.33
CA PHE A 7 14.50 -13.47 8.81
C PHE A 7 14.35 -13.78 10.30
N ASP A 8 15.28 -14.54 10.87
CA ASP A 8 15.15 -15.02 12.24
C ASP A 8 15.23 -13.87 13.24
N ASP A 9 16.06 -12.86 13.00
CA ASP A 9 16.24 -11.69 13.87
C ASP A 9 15.48 -10.44 13.40
N ALA A 10 14.63 -10.58 12.38
CA ALA A 10 13.87 -9.48 11.81
C ALA A 10 12.93 -8.85 12.86
N PRO A 11 13.06 -7.54 13.18
CA PRO A 11 12.24 -6.91 14.21
C PRO A 11 10.75 -6.94 13.87
N VAL A 12 9.95 -7.49 14.78
CA VAL A 12 8.49 -7.38 14.76
C VAL A 12 8.10 -6.09 15.48
N PHE A 13 7.28 -5.27 14.84
CA PHE A 13 6.76 -4.03 15.41
C PHE A 13 5.24 -4.09 15.59
N ALA A 14 4.76 -3.26 16.52
CA ALA A 14 3.35 -3.03 16.78
C ALA A 14 3.14 -1.54 17.05
N VAL A 15 2.40 -0.86 16.17
CA VAL A 15 2.06 0.56 16.32
C VAL A 15 0.57 0.72 16.63
N PRO A 16 0.21 1.56 17.62
CA PRO A 16 -1.19 1.84 17.91
C PRO A 16 -1.81 2.74 16.83
N THR A 17 -3.07 2.47 16.52
CA THR A 17 -3.89 3.14 15.52
C THR A 17 -5.28 3.42 16.12
N ALA A 18 -6.12 4.19 15.43
CA ALA A 18 -7.48 4.46 15.89
C ALA A 18 -8.33 3.19 16.06
N ASP A 19 -8.09 2.18 15.21
CA ASP A 19 -8.88 0.94 15.15
C ASP A 19 -8.21 -0.25 15.88
N GLY A 20 -7.16 0.01 16.66
CA GLY A 20 -6.42 -1.01 17.40
C GLY A 20 -4.93 -0.98 17.11
N THR A 21 -4.31 -2.14 16.93
CA THR A 21 -2.86 -2.24 16.67
C THR A 21 -2.60 -2.75 15.26
N ARG A 22 -1.64 -2.11 14.57
CA ARG A 22 -1.10 -2.61 13.31
C ARG A 22 0.29 -3.17 13.57
N GLU A 23 0.53 -4.37 13.06
CA GLU A 23 1.79 -5.10 13.26
C GLU A 23 2.44 -5.44 11.92
N GLY A 24 3.72 -5.72 11.96
CA GLY A 24 4.49 -6.18 10.82
C GLY A 24 5.93 -6.48 11.19
N VAL A 25 6.73 -6.79 10.18
CA VAL A 25 8.15 -7.13 10.30
C VAL A 25 8.99 -6.16 9.48
N LEU A 26 10.10 -5.70 10.05
CA LEU A 26 11.09 -4.91 9.32
C LEU A 26 12.16 -5.83 8.74
N LEU A 27 12.45 -5.66 7.47
CA LEU A 27 13.46 -6.43 6.75
C LEU A 27 14.67 -5.54 6.47
N ASP A 28 15.79 -5.85 7.11
CA ASP A 28 17.08 -5.23 6.83
C ASP A 28 17.78 -5.99 5.70
N GLY A 29 18.41 -5.25 4.78
CA GLY A 29 19.15 -5.83 3.67
C GLY A 29 20.21 -4.86 3.15
N PRO A 30 21.05 -5.31 2.19
CA PRO A 30 22.23 -4.57 1.76
C PRO A 30 21.94 -3.20 1.12
N GLN A 31 20.70 -2.94 0.68
CA GLN A 31 20.28 -1.66 0.10
C GLN A 31 19.43 -0.83 1.05
N GLY A 32 19.10 -1.33 2.24
CA GLY A 32 18.32 -0.61 3.25
C GLY A 32 17.18 -1.45 3.81
N TRP A 33 16.09 -0.78 4.17
CA TRP A 33 15.00 -1.37 4.92
C TRP A 33 13.74 -1.58 4.09
N GLY A 34 12.94 -2.57 4.46
CA GLY A 34 11.60 -2.78 3.95
C GLY A 34 10.62 -3.17 5.03
N GLU A 35 9.33 -3.06 4.73
CA GLU A 35 8.25 -3.38 5.67
C GLU A 35 7.38 -4.50 5.13
N PHE A 36 7.25 -5.58 5.91
CA PHE A 36 6.34 -6.68 5.68
C PHE A 36 5.15 -6.58 6.64
N SER A 37 4.03 -6.04 6.17
CA SER A 37 2.81 -5.83 6.98
C SER A 37 1.51 -6.20 6.24
N PRO A 38 1.40 -7.43 5.69
CA PRO A 38 0.21 -7.87 4.96
C PRO A 38 -1.07 -7.68 5.79
N PRO A 39 -2.22 -7.44 5.14
CA PRO A 39 -3.49 -7.27 5.84
C PRO A 39 -3.87 -8.53 6.61
N ALA A 40 -4.65 -8.35 7.69
CA ALA A 40 -5.17 -9.46 8.46
C ALA A 40 -5.97 -10.42 7.56
N GLY A 41 -5.73 -11.72 7.71
CA GLY A 41 -6.39 -12.75 6.90
C GLY A 41 -5.81 -12.94 5.49
N ALA A 42 -4.69 -12.30 5.15
CA ALA A 42 -3.94 -12.62 3.94
C ALA A 42 -3.57 -14.10 3.90
N ASP A 43 -3.80 -14.75 2.75
CA ASP A 43 -3.27 -16.09 2.49
C ASP A 43 -1.76 -16.03 2.20
N ASP A 44 -1.12 -17.20 2.14
CA ASP A 44 0.33 -17.28 1.95
C ASP A 44 0.76 -16.68 0.60
N VAL A 45 -0.10 -16.72 -0.44
CA VAL A 45 0.19 -16.16 -1.76
C VAL A 45 0.20 -14.63 -1.73
N LEU A 46 -0.78 -14.03 -1.05
CA LEU A 46 -0.82 -12.58 -0.85
C LEU A 46 0.35 -12.15 0.05
N ALA A 47 0.61 -12.87 1.13
CA ALA A 47 1.76 -12.62 1.99
C ALA A 47 3.09 -12.70 1.19
N ALA A 48 3.26 -13.66 0.29
CA ALA A 48 4.44 -13.75 -0.58
C ALA A 48 4.65 -12.51 -1.46
N ARG A 49 3.56 -11.87 -1.92
CA ARG A 49 3.65 -10.60 -2.66
C ARG A 49 4.11 -9.48 -1.74
N TRP A 50 3.51 -9.35 -0.56
CA TRP A 50 3.94 -8.37 0.44
C TRP A 50 5.41 -8.55 0.83
N LEU A 51 5.87 -9.80 0.95
CA LEU A 51 7.28 -10.09 1.19
C LEU A 51 8.16 -9.66 0.01
N THR A 52 7.75 -9.96 -1.22
CA THR A 52 8.47 -9.48 -2.42
C THR A 52 8.57 -7.94 -2.44
N ALA A 53 7.48 -7.25 -2.09
CA ALA A 53 7.44 -5.79 -2.00
C ALA A 53 8.39 -5.25 -0.93
N ALA A 54 8.43 -5.89 0.25
CA ALA A 54 9.30 -5.54 1.35
C ALA A 54 10.78 -5.79 1.04
N MET A 55 11.10 -6.85 0.30
CA MET A 55 12.49 -7.16 -0.08
C MET A 55 13.05 -6.23 -1.15
N GLU A 56 12.19 -5.61 -1.98
CA GLU A 56 12.62 -4.75 -3.08
C GLU A 56 13.49 -3.56 -2.61
N PRO A 57 13.05 -2.68 -1.68
CA PRO A 57 13.89 -1.60 -1.19
C PRO A 57 15.11 -2.09 -0.39
N SER A 58 15.02 -3.25 0.28
CA SER A 58 16.12 -3.75 1.11
C SER A 58 17.23 -4.46 0.32
N THR A 59 16.98 -4.89 -0.92
CA THR A 59 17.97 -5.68 -1.69
C THR A 59 18.33 -5.11 -3.05
N VAL A 60 17.40 -4.47 -3.77
CA VAL A 60 17.63 -3.98 -5.14
C VAL A 60 17.39 -2.47 -5.26
N GLY A 61 16.61 -1.88 -4.35
CA GLY A 61 16.12 -0.50 -4.47
C GLY A 61 14.97 -0.40 -5.47
N TRP A 62 14.36 0.76 -5.63
CA TRP A 62 13.25 0.99 -6.58
C TRP A 62 13.75 1.45 -7.96
N PRO A 63 12.89 1.45 -8.99
CA PRO A 63 13.14 2.21 -10.22
C PRO A 63 13.31 3.70 -9.95
N ASP A 64 13.98 4.40 -10.87
CA ASP A 64 14.14 5.85 -10.78
C ASP A 64 12.77 6.55 -10.79
N ALA A 65 12.61 7.48 -9.84
CA ALA A 65 11.45 8.34 -9.80
C ALA A 65 11.50 9.36 -10.95
N VAL A 66 10.37 9.57 -11.62
CA VAL A 66 10.21 10.63 -12.63
C VAL A 66 9.73 11.94 -12.01
N ARG A 67 9.45 11.95 -10.70
CA ARG A 67 9.06 13.14 -9.91
C ARG A 67 9.61 13.07 -8.49
N GLY A 68 10.01 14.21 -7.93
CA GLY A 68 10.61 14.30 -6.58
C GLY A 68 9.60 14.37 -5.42
N ARG A 69 8.31 14.56 -5.71
CA ARG A 69 7.23 14.57 -4.72
C ARG A 69 5.94 14.04 -5.33
N VAL A 70 5.06 13.48 -4.52
CA VAL A 70 3.75 12.96 -4.93
C VAL A 70 2.64 13.73 -4.21
N PRO A 71 1.55 14.12 -4.91
CA PRO A 71 0.39 14.72 -4.28
C PRO A 71 -0.33 13.68 -3.43
N VAL A 72 -0.80 14.08 -2.26
CA VAL A 72 -1.58 13.23 -1.35
C VAL A 72 -2.90 13.91 -1.01
N ALA A 73 -3.97 13.12 -1.05
CA ALA A 73 -5.30 13.55 -0.67
C ALA A 73 -5.49 13.38 0.83
N ASP A 74 -6.30 14.25 1.43
CA ASP A 74 -6.94 13.92 2.70
C ASP A 74 -7.89 12.73 2.46
N ALA A 75 -8.03 11.84 3.44
CA ALA A 75 -8.97 10.72 3.37
C ALA A 75 -10.40 11.20 3.08
N ALA A 76 -10.75 12.42 3.51
CA ALA A 76 -12.05 13.04 3.27
C ALA A 76 -12.36 13.32 1.79
N THR A 77 -11.36 13.41 0.90
CA THR A 77 -11.58 13.74 -0.52
C THR A 77 -11.65 12.52 -1.44
N ARG A 78 -11.37 11.31 -0.92
CA ARG A 78 -11.44 10.06 -1.68
C ARG A 78 -12.60 9.20 -1.20
N ALA A 79 -13.69 9.20 -1.95
CA ALA A 79 -14.82 8.35 -1.65
C ALA A 79 -14.50 6.88 -1.96
N VAL A 80 -14.74 6.01 -0.97
CA VAL A 80 -14.60 4.56 -1.09
C VAL A 80 -15.95 3.92 -0.78
N VAL A 81 -16.45 3.08 -1.69
CA VAL A 81 -17.72 2.37 -1.54
C VAL A 81 -17.47 0.87 -1.59
N ILE A 82 -17.91 0.15 -0.55
CA ILE A 82 -17.81 -1.32 -0.50
C ILE A 82 -19.03 -1.92 -1.20
N VAL A 83 -18.81 -2.64 -2.28
CA VAL A 83 -19.89 -3.23 -3.08
C VAL A 83 -20.30 -4.57 -2.46
N ARG A 84 -21.43 -4.57 -1.75
CA ARG A 84 -22.11 -5.79 -1.27
C ARG A 84 -23.36 -6.10 -2.09
N ASP A 85 -24.01 -5.05 -2.56
CA ASP A 85 -25.17 -5.04 -3.44
C ASP A 85 -25.00 -3.89 -4.43
N VAL A 86 -25.41 -4.09 -5.68
CA VAL A 86 -25.21 -3.11 -6.76
C VAL A 86 -26.11 -1.88 -6.57
N ASP A 87 -27.37 -2.06 -6.19
CA ASP A 87 -28.31 -0.96 -6.03
C ASP A 87 -27.92 -0.05 -4.87
N ASP A 88 -27.53 -0.64 -3.74
CA ASP A 88 -27.02 0.12 -2.60
C ASP A 88 -25.71 0.84 -2.93
N ALA A 89 -24.78 0.18 -3.63
CA ALA A 89 -23.53 0.82 -4.06
C ALA A 89 -23.79 2.03 -4.98
N VAL A 90 -24.70 1.91 -5.96
CA VAL A 90 -25.10 3.04 -6.81
C VAL A 90 -25.68 4.18 -5.97
N ALA A 91 -26.56 3.87 -5.00
CA ALA A 91 -27.13 4.88 -4.12
C ALA A 91 -26.05 5.58 -3.26
N GLN A 92 -25.03 4.86 -2.80
CA GLN A 92 -23.90 5.43 -2.06
C GLN A 92 -23.03 6.34 -2.95
N VAL A 93 -22.68 5.88 -4.16
CA VAL A 93 -21.88 6.66 -5.12
C VAL A 93 -22.58 7.98 -5.45
N ARG A 94 -23.89 7.96 -5.73
CA ARG A 94 -24.67 9.18 -6.04
C ARG A 94 -24.69 10.23 -4.93
N ARG A 95 -24.48 9.84 -3.67
CA ARG A 95 -24.41 10.80 -2.54
C ARG A 95 -23.10 11.60 -2.54
N VAL A 96 -22.06 11.09 -3.18
CA VAL A 96 -20.70 11.67 -3.14
C VAL A 96 -20.20 12.11 -4.52
N GLU A 97 -20.84 11.68 -5.61
CA GLU A 97 -20.39 11.95 -6.98
C GLU A 97 -20.29 13.44 -7.33
N SER A 98 -21.03 14.32 -6.65
CA SER A 98 -20.97 15.77 -6.86
C SER A 98 -19.78 16.46 -6.20
N VAL A 99 -19.10 15.78 -5.26
CA VAL A 99 -17.98 16.33 -4.47
C VAL A 99 -16.70 15.50 -4.61
N SER A 100 -16.75 14.38 -5.33
CA SER A 100 -15.62 13.49 -5.57
C SER A 100 -15.25 13.50 -7.05
N GLU A 101 -13.97 13.72 -7.37
CA GLU A 101 -13.46 13.60 -8.75
C GLU A 101 -13.44 12.15 -9.24
N ILE A 102 -13.43 11.20 -8.29
CA ILE A 102 -13.35 9.76 -8.52
C ILE A 102 -13.93 9.01 -7.33
N VAL A 103 -14.53 7.84 -7.58
CA VAL A 103 -14.98 6.93 -6.51
C VAL A 103 -14.32 5.58 -6.66
N GLU A 104 -13.68 5.12 -5.59
CA GLU A 104 -13.12 3.78 -5.51
C GLU A 104 -14.18 2.77 -5.07
N LEU A 105 -14.35 1.70 -5.85
CA LEU A 105 -15.18 0.56 -5.46
C LEU A 105 -14.30 -0.55 -4.89
N VAL A 106 -14.61 -0.98 -3.67
CA VAL A 106 -14.06 -2.21 -3.10
C VAL A 106 -15.01 -3.34 -3.45
N CYS A 107 -14.64 -4.11 -4.47
CA CYS A 107 -15.44 -5.21 -5.01
C CYS A 107 -14.52 -6.35 -5.46
N ARG A 108 -15.03 -7.60 -5.44
CA ARG A 108 -14.31 -8.76 -5.98
C ARG A 108 -14.81 -9.16 -7.36
N ASN A 109 -16.04 -8.81 -7.70
CA ASN A 109 -16.71 -9.23 -8.92
C ASN A 109 -16.72 -8.09 -9.94
N PRO A 110 -15.98 -8.18 -11.06
CA PRO A 110 -15.96 -7.13 -12.06
C PRO A 110 -17.33 -6.84 -12.69
N ALA A 111 -18.24 -7.83 -12.74
CA ALA A 111 -19.59 -7.62 -13.27
C ALA A 111 -20.40 -6.63 -12.42
N ASP A 112 -20.21 -6.64 -11.11
CA ASP A 112 -20.88 -5.71 -10.20
C ASP A 112 -20.31 -4.30 -10.34
N VAL A 113 -18.97 -4.18 -10.47
CA VAL A 113 -18.29 -2.91 -10.77
C VAL A 113 -18.84 -2.29 -12.05
N ARG A 114 -18.94 -3.09 -13.12
CA ARG A 114 -19.50 -2.66 -14.41
C ARG A 114 -20.96 -2.23 -14.29
N SER A 115 -21.76 -2.93 -13.48
CA SER A 115 -23.16 -2.59 -13.23
C SER A 115 -23.31 -1.25 -12.51
N VAL A 116 -22.45 -0.97 -11.52
CA VAL A 116 -22.41 0.32 -10.83
C VAL A 116 -21.96 1.42 -11.78
N ARG A 117 -20.83 1.23 -12.47
CA ARG A 117 -20.24 2.20 -13.42
C ARG A 117 -21.22 2.67 -14.50
N LYS A 118 -22.09 1.79 -15.01
CA LYS A 118 -23.09 2.15 -16.02
C LYS A 118 -24.23 3.05 -15.51
N ARG A 119 -24.33 3.28 -14.19
CA ARG A 119 -25.50 3.93 -13.54
C ARG A 119 -25.14 5.21 -12.80
N VAL A 120 -23.89 5.64 -12.89
CA VAL A 120 -23.30 6.81 -12.21
C VAL A 120 -22.46 7.59 -13.20
N ASP A 121 -22.27 8.88 -12.96
CA ASP A 121 -21.56 9.77 -13.90
C ASP A 121 -20.09 10.02 -13.49
N VAL A 122 -19.74 9.77 -12.22
CA VAL A 122 -18.37 9.90 -11.71
C VAL A 122 -17.48 8.73 -12.15
N PRO A 123 -16.19 8.98 -12.49
CA PRO A 123 -15.24 7.91 -12.79
C PRO A 123 -15.13 6.88 -11.66
N ILE A 124 -15.10 5.61 -12.03
CA ILE A 124 -14.96 4.49 -11.11
C ILE A 124 -13.53 3.97 -11.11
N ALA A 125 -12.91 3.92 -9.93
CA ALA A 125 -11.65 3.24 -9.70
C ALA A 125 -11.86 1.87 -9.07
N VAL A 126 -11.03 0.89 -9.42
CA VAL A 126 -11.02 -0.43 -8.76
C VAL A 126 -9.59 -0.97 -8.67
N ASP A 127 -9.36 -1.87 -7.72
CA ASP A 127 -8.06 -2.55 -7.60
C ASP A 127 -7.63 -3.22 -8.91
N LEU A 128 -6.35 -3.08 -9.25
CA LEU A 128 -5.76 -3.66 -10.45
C LEU A 128 -6.00 -5.18 -10.56
N THR A 129 -6.14 -5.89 -9.46
CA THR A 129 -6.45 -7.33 -9.48
C THR A 129 -7.87 -7.64 -9.97
N VAL A 130 -8.83 -6.72 -9.81
CA VAL A 130 -10.17 -6.85 -10.38
C VAL A 130 -10.14 -6.57 -11.88
N LEU A 131 -9.38 -5.54 -12.29
CA LEU A 131 -9.15 -5.23 -13.71
C LEU A 131 -8.43 -6.36 -14.46
N ALA A 132 -7.63 -7.17 -13.75
CA ALA A 132 -7.00 -8.34 -14.36
C ALA A 132 -8.01 -9.40 -14.84
N ALA A 133 -9.21 -9.43 -14.25
CA ALA A 133 -10.30 -10.31 -14.69
C ALA A 133 -11.18 -9.67 -15.77
N ASP A 134 -11.37 -8.35 -15.72
CA ASP A 134 -12.10 -7.57 -16.73
C ASP A 134 -11.52 -6.15 -16.83
N PRO A 135 -10.63 -5.89 -17.81
CA PRO A 135 -9.98 -4.58 -17.95
C PRO A 135 -10.93 -3.41 -18.23
N GLU A 136 -12.17 -3.67 -18.65
CA GLU A 136 -13.13 -2.64 -19.03
C GLU A 136 -14.18 -2.36 -17.93
N CYS A 137 -14.08 -3.01 -16.76
CA CYS A 137 -15.08 -2.86 -15.71
C CYS A 137 -15.02 -1.49 -14.99
N ALA A 138 -13.89 -0.79 -15.04
CA ALA A 138 -13.66 0.49 -14.36
C ALA A 138 -12.91 1.48 -15.27
N ASP A 139 -12.84 2.74 -14.85
CA ASP A 139 -12.17 3.83 -15.58
C ASP A 139 -10.72 4.03 -15.14
N VAL A 140 -10.40 3.68 -13.89
CA VAL A 140 -9.09 3.93 -13.26
C VAL A 140 -8.61 2.71 -12.48
N ALA A 141 -7.31 2.43 -12.59
CA ALA A 141 -6.67 1.37 -11.83
C ALA A 141 -6.17 1.89 -10.46
N VAL A 142 -6.57 1.23 -9.38
CA VAL A 142 -5.99 1.43 -8.06
C VAL A 142 -4.79 0.49 -7.90
N LEU A 143 -3.63 1.07 -7.61
CA LEU A 143 -2.38 0.34 -7.39
C LEU A 143 -2.04 0.30 -5.90
N ARG A 144 -1.73 -0.89 -5.39
CA ARG A 144 -1.30 -1.13 -4.00
C ARG A 144 0.03 -1.86 -4.02
N CYS A 145 1.10 -1.24 -3.56
CA CYS A 145 2.46 -1.75 -3.78
C CYS A 145 2.65 -3.14 -3.15
N GLY A 146 2.24 -3.32 -1.89
CA GLY A 146 2.33 -4.60 -1.17
C GLY A 146 1.59 -5.74 -1.88
N GLU A 147 0.32 -5.50 -2.25
CA GLU A 147 -0.53 -6.52 -2.87
C GLU A 147 -0.10 -6.90 -4.29
N LEU A 148 0.57 -5.98 -4.99
CA LEU A 148 1.08 -6.20 -6.34
C LEU A 148 2.46 -6.82 -6.36
N GLY A 149 3.16 -6.84 -5.22
CA GLY A 149 4.47 -7.45 -5.06
C GLY A 149 5.63 -6.54 -5.43
N GLY A 150 5.53 -5.26 -5.04
CA GLY A 150 6.59 -4.27 -5.22
C GLY A 150 6.37 -3.34 -6.42
N VAL A 151 7.14 -2.26 -6.44
CA VAL A 151 7.09 -1.17 -7.40
C VAL A 151 7.29 -1.69 -8.82
N ARG A 152 8.37 -2.44 -9.09
CA ARG A 152 8.63 -2.94 -10.45
C ARG A 152 7.53 -3.85 -10.97
N ARG A 153 6.99 -4.71 -10.09
CA ARG A 153 5.95 -5.67 -10.48
C ARG A 153 4.61 -4.95 -10.71
N ALA A 154 4.29 -3.95 -9.89
CA ALA A 154 3.14 -3.09 -10.08
C ALA A 154 3.21 -2.35 -11.42
N LEU A 155 4.34 -1.68 -11.73
CA LEU A 155 4.53 -0.96 -13.00
C LEU A 155 4.36 -1.88 -14.23
N ARG A 156 5.00 -3.06 -14.24
CA ARG A 156 4.85 -4.03 -15.35
C ARG A 156 3.43 -4.54 -15.56
N ARG A 157 2.63 -4.61 -14.49
CA ARG A 157 1.22 -5.02 -14.57
C ARG A 157 0.36 -3.88 -15.09
N PHE A 158 0.60 -2.67 -14.58
CA PHE A 158 -0.11 -1.47 -14.97
C PHE A 158 0.10 -1.09 -16.44
N GLU A 159 1.34 -1.18 -16.94
CA GLU A 159 1.69 -0.83 -18.32
C GLU A 159 0.81 -1.53 -19.38
N LYS A 160 0.29 -2.72 -19.06
CA LYS A 160 -0.56 -3.51 -19.96
C LYS A 160 -2.02 -3.06 -20.03
N LEU A 161 -2.48 -2.23 -19.10
CA LEU A 161 -3.89 -1.85 -18.99
C LEU A 161 -4.25 -0.64 -19.85
N GLY A 162 -3.33 0.31 -20.04
CA GLY A 162 -3.61 1.55 -20.78
C GLY A 162 -4.66 2.46 -20.12
N LEU A 163 -4.92 2.30 -18.81
CA LEU A 163 -5.83 3.13 -18.02
C LEU A 163 -5.05 4.17 -17.21
N PRO A 164 -5.68 5.27 -16.77
CA PRO A 164 -5.16 6.09 -15.68
C PRO A 164 -4.99 5.26 -14.40
N ALA A 165 -4.06 5.66 -13.55
CA ALA A 165 -3.84 5.03 -12.24
C ALA A 165 -3.92 6.02 -11.09
N MET A 166 -4.29 5.48 -9.94
CA MET A 166 -4.09 6.09 -8.63
C MET A 166 -3.37 5.10 -7.71
N VAL A 167 -2.63 5.61 -6.73
CA VAL A 167 -1.88 4.77 -5.79
C VAL A 167 -2.47 4.88 -4.39
N ASN A 168 -2.79 3.72 -3.82
CA ASN A 168 -3.23 3.62 -2.44
C ASN A 168 -2.06 3.26 -1.55
N PHE A 169 -1.91 4.03 -0.47
CA PHE A 169 -0.90 3.73 0.53
C PHE A 169 -1.43 2.66 1.46
N THR A 170 -0.62 1.64 1.63
CA THR A 170 -0.94 0.42 2.38
C THR A 170 0.12 0.09 3.42
N GLY A 171 1.27 0.75 3.37
CA GLY A 171 2.29 0.70 4.40
C GLY A 171 1.76 1.14 5.77
N THR A 172 2.24 0.46 6.81
CA THR A 172 1.86 0.74 8.20
C THR A 172 2.76 1.80 8.82
N THR A 173 4.03 1.82 8.46
CA THR A 173 5.03 2.78 8.92
C THR A 173 5.54 3.61 7.75
N SER A 174 6.36 4.63 8.01
CA SER A 174 6.99 5.38 6.93
C SER A 174 7.90 4.52 6.04
N ILE A 175 8.38 3.37 6.52
CA ILE A 175 9.19 2.44 5.69
C ILE A 175 8.32 1.81 4.60
N GLY A 176 7.13 1.31 4.96
CA GLY A 176 6.18 0.75 4.00
C GLY A 176 5.58 1.81 3.08
N VAL A 177 5.16 2.96 3.63
CA VAL A 177 4.59 4.05 2.83
C VAL A 177 5.59 4.58 1.80
N ALA A 178 6.89 4.56 2.09
CA ALA A 178 7.91 4.96 1.12
C ALA A 178 7.89 4.08 -0.15
N ALA A 179 7.54 2.79 -0.05
CA ALA A 179 7.39 1.91 -1.22
C ALA A 179 6.16 2.27 -2.06
N ASP A 180 5.07 2.69 -1.41
CA ASP A 180 3.88 3.18 -2.13
C ASP A 180 4.16 4.53 -2.82
N ILE A 181 4.88 5.43 -2.16
CA ILE A 181 5.34 6.70 -2.76
C ILE A 181 6.27 6.43 -3.94
N ALA A 182 7.21 5.49 -3.82
CA ALA A 182 8.12 5.14 -4.90
C ALA A 182 7.36 4.63 -6.13
N LEU A 183 6.30 3.84 -5.94
CA LEU A 183 5.40 3.45 -7.02
C LEU A 183 4.73 4.66 -7.68
N ALA A 184 4.14 5.55 -6.89
CA ALA A 184 3.51 6.77 -7.42
C ALA A 184 4.51 7.69 -8.14
N ALA A 185 5.74 7.79 -7.63
CA ALA A 185 6.78 8.63 -8.18
C ALA A 185 7.38 8.09 -9.48
N ALA A 186 7.27 6.78 -9.73
CA ALA A 186 7.77 6.12 -10.93
C ALA A 186 6.73 6.02 -12.07
N LEU A 187 5.43 6.27 -11.81
CA LEU A 187 4.41 6.27 -12.85
C LEU A 187 4.64 7.40 -13.87
N PRO A 188 4.41 7.21 -15.18
CA PRO A 188 4.54 8.28 -16.16
C PRO A 188 3.59 9.46 -15.85
N ASP A 189 2.33 9.15 -15.58
CA ASP A 189 1.28 10.10 -15.23
C ASP A 189 0.69 9.77 -13.85
N LEU A 190 0.36 10.82 -13.10
CA LEU A 190 -0.26 10.70 -11.78
C LEU A 190 -1.41 11.72 -11.67
N PRO A 191 -2.54 11.47 -12.35
CA PRO A 191 -3.63 12.44 -12.45
C PRO A 191 -4.43 12.60 -11.15
N PHE A 192 -4.35 11.63 -10.24
CA PHE A 192 -5.06 11.63 -8.96
C PHE A 192 -4.10 11.71 -7.79
N ALA A 193 -4.54 12.35 -6.70
CA ALA A 193 -3.80 12.37 -5.46
C ALA A 193 -3.74 10.97 -4.80
N CYS A 194 -2.59 10.65 -4.20
CA CYS A 194 -2.32 9.36 -3.57
C CYS A 194 -2.85 9.30 -2.13
N GLY A 195 -2.87 8.11 -1.53
CA GLY A 195 -3.18 7.92 -0.11
C GLY A 195 -4.29 6.90 0.15
N PRO A 196 -4.95 6.95 1.32
CA PRO A 196 -4.71 7.91 2.40
C PRO A 196 -3.37 7.67 3.10
N VAL A 197 -2.79 8.73 3.66
CA VAL A 197 -1.61 8.59 4.51
C VAL A 197 -2.06 8.10 5.89
N PRO A 198 -1.40 7.10 6.51
CA PRO A 198 -1.83 6.63 7.82
C PRO A 198 -1.76 7.74 8.87
N GLY A 199 -2.90 8.05 9.50
CA GLY A 199 -3.02 9.19 10.41
C GLY A 199 -2.20 9.05 11.71
N TRP A 200 -1.73 7.84 12.02
CA TRP A 200 -0.93 7.57 13.21
C TRP A 200 0.56 7.86 13.04
N LEU A 201 1.06 8.11 11.82
CA LEU A 201 2.52 8.23 11.58
C LEU A 201 3.18 9.34 12.41
N GLY A 202 2.47 10.44 12.70
CA GLY A 202 3.02 11.53 13.50
C GLY A 202 3.45 11.10 14.91
N GLU A 203 2.70 10.18 15.52
CA GLU A 203 2.88 9.75 16.92
C GLU A 203 3.47 8.34 17.03
N SER A 204 3.10 7.46 16.10
CA SER A 204 3.24 6.00 16.17
C SER A 204 3.95 5.45 14.94
N ASP A 205 5.19 5.88 14.75
CA ASP A 205 6.04 5.49 13.62
C ASP A 205 7.42 5.04 14.11
N ILE A 206 8.08 4.20 13.32
CA ILE A 206 9.35 3.56 13.67
C ILE A 206 10.56 4.44 13.30
N VAL A 207 10.40 5.34 12.34
CA VAL A 207 11.48 6.28 11.93
C VAL A 207 11.45 7.54 12.80
N SER A 208 12.53 8.33 12.79
CA SER A 208 12.57 9.60 13.55
C SER A 208 11.46 10.57 13.11
N ALA A 209 11.05 11.47 14.00
CA ALA A 209 9.98 12.45 13.69
C ALA A 209 10.28 13.28 12.43
N THR A 210 11.54 13.63 12.18
CA THR A 210 12.00 14.37 10.98
C THR A 210 12.00 13.54 9.69
N ARG A 211 11.89 12.22 9.80
CA ARG A 211 11.88 11.27 8.68
C ARG A 211 10.52 10.62 8.48
N SER A 212 9.56 10.89 9.37
CA SER A 212 8.20 10.39 9.26
C SER A 212 7.50 11.04 8.07
N LEU A 213 6.78 10.24 7.28
CA LEU A 213 6.09 10.65 6.07
C LEU A 213 4.72 11.25 6.40
N VAL A 214 4.74 12.36 7.14
CA VAL A 214 3.57 13.19 7.40
C VAL A 214 3.45 14.25 6.28
N PRO A 215 2.28 14.44 5.65
CA PRO A 215 2.13 15.38 4.55
C PRO A 215 2.46 16.82 4.93
N ALA A 216 3.15 17.51 4.04
CA ALA A 216 3.35 18.95 4.09
C ALA A 216 2.83 19.57 2.79
N ASP A 217 1.96 20.59 2.90
CA ASP A 217 1.32 21.27 1.78
C ASP A 217 0.62 20.35 0.77
N GLY A 218 0.10 19.20 1.23
CA GLY A 218 -0.56 18.21 0.37
C GLY A 218 0.40 17.34 -0.45
N PHE A 219 1.68 17.26 -0.08
CA PHE A 219 2.67 16.43 -0.75
C PHE A 219 3.48 15.56 0.21
N LEU A 220 4.03 14.46 -0.32
CA LEU A 220 5.08 13.68 0.30
C LEU A 220 6.32 13.58 -0.61
N PRO A 221 7.54 13.55 -0.04
CA PRO A 221 8.77 13.46 -0.82
C PRO A 221 8.99 12.04 -1.37
N ALA A 222 9.43 11.95 -2.62
CA ALA A 222 9.86 10.69 -3.23
C ALA A 222 11.36 10.49 -3.00
N ALA A 223 11.70 9.90 -1.85
CA ALA A 223 13.08 9.52 -1.56
C ALA A 223 13.48 8.26 -2.36
N PRO A 224 14.76 8.11 -2.76
CA PRO A 224 15.23 6.93 -3.51
C PRO A 224 15.26 5.65 -2.67
N MET A 225 15.16 5.78 -1.34
CA MET A 225 15.13 4.65 -0.41
C MET A 225 14.36 5.04 0.87
N PRO A 226 13.82 4.06 1.62
CA PRO A 226 13.20 4.31 2.92
C PRO A 226 14.18 4.91 3.93
N ALA A 227 13.66 5.61 4.93
CA ALA A 227 14.46 5.96 6.10
C ALA A 227 14.74 4.71 6.94
N ALA A 228 15.93 4.62 7.53
CA ALA A 228 16.23 3.59 8.51
C ALA A 228 15.36 3.76 9.78
N PRO A 229 15.00 2.67 10.47
CA PRO A 229 14.29 2.74 11.74
C PRO A 229 15.13 3.50 12.77
N SER A 230 14.49 4.33 13.60
CA SER A 230 15.15 4.95 14.74
C SER A 230 15.30 3.89 15.85
N PRO A 231 16.51 3.68 16.41
CA PRO A 231 16.70 2.68 17.47
C PRO A 231 15.76 2.87 18.67
N GLU A 232 15.57 4.12 19.11
CA GLU A 232 14.70 4.46 20.24
C GLU A 232 13.23 4.13 19.96
N ARG A 233 12.73 4.50 18.77
CA ARG A 233 11.33 4.27 18.39
C ARG A 233 11.08 2.80 18.07
N LEU A 234 12.04 2.14 17.43
CA LEU A 234 11.96 0.70 17.21
C LEU A 234 11.88 -0.03 18.55
N GLU A 235 12.69 0.33 19.54
CA GLU A 235 12.61 -0.29 20.87
C GLU A 235 11.25 -0.04 21.52
N ARG A 236 10.72 1.19 21.42
CA ARG A 236 9.40 1.54 21.96
C ARG A 236 8.25 0.71 21.37
N PHE A 237 8.29 0.43 20.08
CA PHE A 237 7.22 -0.26 19.34
C PHE A 237 7.54 -1.72 19.03
N ARG A 238 8.64 -2.26 19.56
CA ARG A 238 9.05 -3.65 19.35
C ARG A 238 8.08 -4.59 20.05
N VAL A 239 7.66 -5.63 19.35
CA VAL A 239 6.95 -6.75 19.98
C VAL A 239 7.98 -7.65 20.66
N THR A 240 7.84 -7.80 21.97
CA THR A 240 8.72 -8.65 22.80
C THR A 240 8.05 -9.94 23.28
N ASP A 241 6.73 -10.06 23.09
CA ASP A 241 5.98 -11.28 23.39
C ASP A 241 6.39 -12.41 22.42
N PRO A 242 7.01 -13.51 22.91
CA PRO A 242 7.51 -14.58 22.04
C PRO A 242 6.43 -15.19 21.16
N ALA A 243 5.20 -15.34 21.65
CA ALA A 243 4.12 -15.96 20.89
C ALA A 243 3.73 -15.13 19.66
N ARG A 244 3.71 -13.80 19.81
CA ARG A 244 3.44 -12.86 18.70
C ARG A 244 4.61 -12.79 17.73
N VAL A 245 5.85 -12.83 18.22
CA VAL A 245 7.04 -12.89 17.36
C VAL A 245 7.04 -14.17 16.51
N ASP A 246 6.78 -15.32 17.13
CA ASP A 246 6.76 -16.62 16.43
C ASP A 246 5.60 -16.71 15.43
N HIS A 247 4.46 -16.07 15.73
CA HIS A 247 3.37 -15.93 14.78
C HIS A 247 3.81 -15.20 13.50
N TRP A 248 4.45 -14.03 13.63
CA TRP A 248 4.95 -13.27 12.49
C TRP A 248 6.06 -13.99 11.72
N ARG A 249 6.99 -14.64 12.43
CA ARG A 249 8.02 -15.49 11.81
C ARG A 249 7.39 -16.63 11.01
N THR A 250 6.33 -17.25 11.52
CA THR A 250 5.62 -18.32 10.80
C THR A 250 5.03 -17.81 9.49
N ILE A 251 4.35 -16.66 9.52
CA ILE A 251 3.78 -16.04 8.31
C ILE A 251 4.89 -15.70 7.31
N LEU A 252 5.96 -15.06 7.79
CA LEU A 252 7.11 -14.67 6.98
C LEU A 252 7.76 -15.89 6.31
N ASN A 253 7.96 -16.98 7.04
CA ASN A 253 8.56 -18.21 6.52
C ASN A 253 7.66 -18.92 5.49
N ARG A 254 6.34 -18.96 5.71
CA ARG A 254 5.40 -19.49 4.71
C ARG A 254 5.40 -18.66 3.43
N ALA A 255 5.36 -17.34 3.55
CA ALA A 255 5.48 -16.41 2.42
C ALA A 255 6.82 -16.61 1.68
N ALA A 256 7.92 -16.74 2.43
CA ALA A 256 9.27 -16.94 1.90
C ALA A 256 9.43 -18.29 1.19
N ALA A 257 8.59 -19.28 1.45
CA ALA A 257 8.60 -20.58 0.77
C ALA A 257 8.01 -20.53 -0.65
N LEU A 258 7.32 -19.44 -1.00
CA LEU A 258 6.63 -19.26 -2.28
C LEU A 258 7.37 -18.33 -3.26
N ILE A 259 8.53 -17.79 -2.88
CA ILE A 259 9.32 -16.81 -3.67
C ILE A 259 10.74 -17.27 -3.98
#